data_AF-A0A3N1HH75-F1
#
_entry.id   AF-A0A3N1HH75-F1
#
_cell.length_a   1.000
_cell.length_b   1.000
_cell.length_c   1.000
_cell.angle_alpha   90.00
_cell.angle_beta   90.00
_cell.angle_gamma   90.00
#
_symmetry.space_group_name_H-M   'P 1'
#
loop_
_entity.id
_entity.type
_entity.pdbx_description
1 polymer ?
#
loop_
_entity_poly.entity_id
_entity_poly.type
_entity_poly.pdbx_seq_one_letter_code
_entity_poly.pdbx_strand_id
1 'polypeptide(L)' 'MPERGSPLNPDNPDGGLFHLTFGQGLGLITYLLLTSQDRVDVLLVTLWGANSRPHGLTCG' A
#
# COMPACT_ATOMS: atom_id res chain seq x y z
N MET A 1 -9.55 7.28 -8.77
CA MET A 1 -9.01 5.95 -9.14
C MET A 1 -8.61 5.25 -7.85
N PRO A 2 -9.49 4.43 -7.24
CA PRO A 2 -9.27 3.84 -5.92
C PRO A 2 -8.03 2.92 -5.88
N GLU A 3 -7.58 2.45 -7.04
CA GLU A 3 -6.40 1.59 -7.23
C GLU A 3 -5.08 2.26 -6.82
N ARG A 4 -5.02 3.61 -6.84
CA ARG A 4 -3.84 4.38 -6.43
C ARG A 4 -3.67 4.41 -4.90
N GLY A 5 -4.71 4.09 -4.11
CA GLY A 5 -4.68 4.32 -2.67
C GLY A 5 -4.77 5.81 -2.33
N SER A 6 -4.34 6.18 -1.12
CA SER A 6 -4.46 7.53 -0.58
C SER A 6 -3.13 8.29 -0.62
N PRO A 7 -3.13 9.63 -0.77
CA PRO A 7 -1.91 10.41 -0.69
C PRO A 7 -1.33 10.34 0.73
N LEU A 8 0.00 10.23 0.82
CA LEU A 8 0.69 10.20 2.11
C LEU A 8 0.57 11.54 2.86
N ASN A 9 0.58 12.65 2.12
CA ASN A 9 0.34 13.99 2.63
C ASN A 9 -1.00 14.54 2.10
N PRO A 10 -2.05 14.66 2.92
CA PRO A 10 -3.35 15.18 2.50
C PRO A 10 -3.30 16.63 1.99
N ASP A 11 -2.37 17.44 2.51
CA ASP A 11 -2.19 18.84 2.10
C ASP A 11 -1.45 18.97 0.76
N ASN A 12 -0.90 17.86 0.24
CA ASN A 12 -0.27 17.78 -1.06
C ASN A 12 -0.66 16.47 -1.78
N PRO A 13 -1.93 16.35 -2.23
CA PRO A 13 -2.48 15.10 -2.77
C PRO A 13 -1.82 14.65 -4.07
N ASP A 14 -1.17 15.57 -4.79
CA ASP A 14 -0.47 15.32 -6.05
C ASP A 14 1.06 15.20 -5.87
N GLY A 15 1.55 15.19 -4.63
CA GLY A 15 2.98 15.11 -4.30
C GLY A 15 3.69 13.81 -4.67
N GLY A 16 3.00 12.89 -5.36
CA GLY A 16 3.57 11.65 -5.90
C GLY A 16 3.73 10.51 -4.89
N LEU A 17 3.64 10.77 -3.58
CA LEU A 17 3.73 9.74 -2.54
C LEU A 17 2.35 9.25 -2.12
N PHE A 18 2.16 7.94 -2.21
CA PHE A 18 0.89 7.28 -1.90
C PHE A 18 1.10 6.11 -0.97
N HIS A 19 0.04 5.77 -0.22
CA HIS A 19 -0.06 4.53 0.50
C HIS A 19 -1.29 3.71 0.09
N LEU A 20 -1.12 2.40 0.05
CA LEU A 20 -2.19 1.46 -0.25
C LEU A 20 -2.24 0.40 0.85
N THR A 21 -3.38 0.33 1.53
CA THR A 21 -3.64 -0.73 2.50
C THR A 21 -4.20 -1.95 1.78
N PHE A 22 -3.75 -3.14 2.19
CA PHE A 22 -4.23 -4.41 1.63
C PHE A 22 -4.39 -5.46 2.74
N GLY A 23 -4.98 -6.61 2.40
CA GLY A 23 -5.20 -7.68 3.38
C GLY A 23 -6.06 -7.22 4.57
N GLN A 24 -7.13 -6.47 4.32
CA GLN A 24 -8.01 -5.90 5.35
C GLN A 24 -7.28 -4.99 6.36
N GLY A 25 -6.24 -4.28 5.92
CA GLY A 25 -5.48 -3.35 6.76
C GLY A 25 -4.25 -3.96 7.44
N LEU A 26 -3.94 -5.23 7.16
CA LEU A 26 -2.76 -5.93 7.70
C LEU A 26 -1.47 -5.62 6.93
N GLY A 27 -1.60 -5.13 5.69
CA GLY A 27 -0.49 -4.78 4.83
C GLY A 27 -0.51 -3.32 4.41
N LEU A 28 0.68 -2.73 4.26
CA LEU A 28 0.88 -1.37 3.79
C LEU A 28 1.92 -1.33 2.67
N ILE A 29 1.57 -0.69 1.56
CA ILE A 29 2.51 -0.37 0.48
C ILE A 29 2.70 1.15 0.50
N THR A 30 3.94 1.61 0.48
CA THR A 30 4.28 3.02 0.28
C THR A 30 5.06 3.14 -1.03
N TYR A 31 4.63 4.02 -1.92
CA TYR A 31 5.29 4.14 -3.22
C TYR A 31 5.32 5.58 -3.72
N LEU A 32 6.28 5.85 -4.60
CA LEU A 32 6.49 7.13 -5.26
C LEU A 32 6.14 6.98 -6.75
N LEU A 33 5.22 7.82 -7.22
CA LEU A 33 4.84 7.92 -8.62
C LEU A 33 5.50 9.17 -9.23
N LEU A 34 6.49 8.95 -10.09
CA LEU A 34 7.16 10.02 -10.84
C LEU A 34 6.54 10.14 -12.22
N THR A 35 5.50 10.98 -12.33
CA THR A 35 4.75 11.19 -13.59
C THR A 35 5.60 11.72 -14.73
N SER A 36 6.71 12.40 -14.44
CA SER A 36 7.65 12.92 -15.43
C SER A 36 8.58 11.86 -16.00
N GLN A 37 8.72 10.69 -15.35
CA GLN A 37 9.67 9.65 -15.72
C GLN A 37 9.00 8.37 -16.21
N ASP A 38 7.66 8.29 -16.18
CA ASP A 38 6.88 7.07 -16.41
C ASP A 38 7.44 5.88 -15.62
N ARG A 39 7.87 6.15 -14.38
CA ARG A 39 8.49 5.18 -13.48
C ARG A 39 7.81 5.22 -12.12
N VAL A 40 7.71 4.03 -11.52
CA VAL A 40 7.13 3.83 -10.19
C VAL A 40 8.19 3.16 -9.32
N ASP A 41 8.56 3.82 -8.23
CA ASP A 41 9.45 3.26 -7.22
C ASP A 41 8.61 2.78 -6.04
N VAL A 42 8.70 1.49 -5.71
CA VAL A 42 7.85 0.84 -4.70
C VAL A 42 8.67 0.42 -3.49
N LEU A 43 8.28 0.90 -2.31
CA LEU A 43 8.75 0.38 -1.04
C LEU A 43 7.66 -0.48 -0.41
N LEU A 44 7.81 -1.80 -0.51
CA LEU A 44 6.91 -2.74 0.15
C LEU A 44 7.31 -2.88 1.62
N VAL A 45 6.47 -2.38 2.54
CA VAL A 45 6.67 -2.56 3.98
C VAL A 45 5.70 -3.63 4.48
N THR A 46 6.17 -4.87 4.56
CA THR A 46 5.39 -5.95 5.18
C THR A 46 5.71 -5.99 6.67
N LEU A 47 4.72 -5.68 7.52
CA LEU A 47 4.89 -5.87 8.96
C LEU A 47 4.79 -7.37 9.28
N TRP A 48 5.92 -8.01 9.57
CA TRP A 48 5.93 -9.40 10.01
C TRP A 48 5.58 -9.46 11.51
N GLY A 49 4.30 -9.65 11.82
CA GLY A 49 3.81 -9.64 13.20
C GLY A 49 2.44 -10.25 13.45
N ALA A 50 1.70 -10.71 12.43
CA ALA A 50 0.47 -11.48 12.61
C ALA A 50 0.73 -12.95 12.99
N ASN A 51 1.68 -13.21 13.88
CA ASN A 51 1.81 -14.52 14.53
C ASN A 51 0.82 -14.60 15.70
N SER A 52 -0.47 -14.76 15.40
CA SER A 52 -1.43 -15.47 16.25
C SER A 52 -2.77 -15.69 15.54
N ARG A 53 -2.78 -16.58 14.54
CA ARG A 53 -3.64 -17.78 14.44
C ARG A 53 -3.67 -18.29 12.99
N PRO A 54 -3.40 -19.58 12.74
CA PRO A 54 -3.69 -20.17 11.44
C PRO A 54 -5.21 -20.36 11.35
N HIS A 55 -5.95 -19.33 10.94
CA HIS A 55 -7.29 -19.58 10.43
C HIS A 55 -7.12 -20.14 9.03
N GLY A 56 -7.32 -21.45 8.95
CA GLY A 56 -7.17 -22.25 7.74
C GLY A 56 -7.85 -21.61 6.55
N LEU A 57 -7.12 -21.59 5.45
CA LEU A 57 -7.67 -21.45 4.11
C LEU A 57 -8.66 -22.61 3.89
N THR A 58 -9.94 -22.36 4.14
CA THR A 58 -11.00 -23.10 3.45
C THR A 58 -11.60 -22.16 2.42
N CYS A 59 -11.24 -22.37 1.16
CA CYS A 59 -12.03 -21.91 0.04
C CYS A 59 -13.37 -22.67 0.08
N GLY A 60 -14.47 -21.95 0.16
CA GLY A 60 -15.84 -22.42 0.03
C GLY A 60 -16.68 -21.30 -0.58
#